data_AF-A0A4S4GAP4-F1
#
_entry.id   AF-A0A4S4GAP4-F1
#
_cell.length_a   1.000
_cell.length_b   1.000
_cell.length_c   1.000
_cell.angle_alpha   90.00
_cell.angle_beta   90.00
_cell.angle_gamma   90.00
#
_symmetry.space_group_name_H-M   'P 1'
#
loop_
_entity.id
_entity.type
_entity.pdbx_description
1 polymer ?
#
loop_
_entity_poly.entity_id
_entity_poly.type
_entity_poly.pdbx_seq_one_letter_code
_entity_poly.pdbx_strand_id
1 'polypeptide(L)'
;MRNEIIQLKDLGRMPNESINDTEDIIEVIRSYDELLEQIQFPISLDEAQALVQIFPESSFYDLQWSLLKLVESVIRIVDGDTYLHLINSCPSQEWRDVLNARYKNYKKEQEVSK
;
A
#
# COMPACT_ATOMS: atom_id res chain seq x y z
N MET A 1 16.48 0.44 2.52
CA MET A 1 15.24 1.00 1.94
C MET A 1 15.56 1.47 0.53
N ARG A 2 14.81 1.01 -0.48
CA ARG A 2 14.98 1.37 -1.90
C ARG A 2 14.75 2.87 -2.17
N ASN A 3 15.34 3.41 -3.23
CA ASN A 3 15.25 4.84 -3.57
C ASN A 3 13.81 5.25 -3.92
N GLU A 4 13.10 4.40 -4.65
CA GLU A 4 11.71 4.60 -5.07
C GLU A 4 10.79 4.75 -3.87
N ILE A 5 11.02 3.95 -2.81
CA ILE A 5 10.25 4.02 -1.55
C ILE A 5 10.54 5.32 -0.80
N ILE A 6 11.79 5.79 -0.82
CA ILE A 6 12.16 7.07 -0.21
C ILE A 6 11.46 8.20 -0.97
N GLN A 7 11.50 8.19 -2.29
CA GLN A 7 10.83 9.19 -3.13
C GLN A 7 9.31 9.19 -2.92
N LEU A 8 8.67 8.01 -2.88
CA LEU A 8 7.25 7.88 -2.56
C LEU A 8 6.90 8.47 -1.19
N LYS A 9 7.78 8.31 -0.20
CA LYS A 9 7.61 8.90 1.12
C LYS A 9 7.78 10.43 1.09
N ASP A 10 8.70 10.94 0.28
CA ASP A 10 8.96 12.37 0.13
C ASP A 10 7.83 13.08 -0.63
N LEU A 11 7.14 12.39 -1.56
CA LEU A 11 5.88 12.85 -2.16
C LEU A 11 4.76 13.00 -1.12
N GLY A 12 4.87 12.28 0.00
CA GLY A 12 3.92 12.34 1.10
C GLY A 12 2.74 11.39 0.89
N ARG A 13 1.57 11.80 1.38
CA ARG A 13 0.34 11.01 1.21
C ARG A 13 -0.21 11.22 -0.20
N MET A 14 -0.62 10.13 -0.84
CA MET A 14 -1.29 10.19 -2.13
C MET A 14 -2.58 11.03 -2.02
N PRO A 15 -2.82 11.97 -2.96
CA PRO A 15 -4.08 12.69 -3.05
C PRO A 15 -5.28 11.75 -3.21
N ASN A 16 -6.44 12.14 -2.68
CA ASN A 16 -7.69 11.44 -2.95
C ASN A 16 -8.14 11.75 -4.38
N GLU A 17 -8.68 10.75 -5.08
CA GLU A 17 -9.25 10.94 -6.40
C GLU A 17 -10.34 12.01 -6.42
N SER A 18 -10.29 12.89 -7.43
CA SER A 18 -11.24 13.98 -7.60
C SER A 18 -11.51 14.23 -9.09
N ILE A 19 -12.72 14.65 -9.42
CA ILE A 19 -13.08 15.03 -10.80
C ILE A 19 -12.52 16.41 -11.20
N ASN A 20 -12.04 17.19 -10.24
CA ASN A 20 -11.59 18.58 -10.43
C ASN A 20 -10.10 18.73 -10.10
N ASP A 21 -9.29 17.77 -10.49
CA ASP A 21 -7.85 17.83 -10.24
C ASP A 21 -7.16 18.90 -11.05
N THR A 22 -6.20 19.54 -10.39
CA THR A 22 -5.27 20.46 -11.04
C THR A 22 -4.18 19.68 -11.75
N GLU A 23 -3.50 20.32 -12.71
CA GLU A 23 -2.36 19.71 -13.40
C GLU A 23 -1.29 19.23 -12.41
N ASP A 24 -1.04 19.99 -11.33
CA ASP A 24 -0.12 19.61 -10.26
C ASP A 24 -0.48 18.26 -9.61
N ILE A 25 -1.77 17.97 -9.39
CA ILE A 25 -2.19 16.68 -8.83
C ILE A 25 -1.96 15.58 -9.86
N ILE A 26 -2.26 15.84 -11.13
CA ILE A 26 -2.03 14.87 -12.20
C ILE A 26 -0.54 14.51 -12.30
N GLU A 27 0.36 15.50 -12.21
CA GLU A 27 1.81 15.26 -12.20
C GLU A 27 2.29 14.46 -10.98
N VAL A 28 1.72 14.75 -9.80
CA VAL A 28 2.00 13.98 -8.57
C VAL A 28 1.56 12.53 -8.74
N ILE A 29 0.36 12.28 -9.27
CA ILE A 29 -0.16 10.92 -9.49
C ILE A 29 0.68 10.16 -10.52
N ARG A 30 1.13 10.82 -11.59
CA ARG A 30 2.08 10.23 -12.55
C ARG A 30 3.40 9.82 -11.88
N SER A 31 3.90 10.66 -10.97
CA SER A 31 5.09 10.34 -10.18
C SER A 31 4.89 9.11 -9.29
N TYR A 32 3.71 8.98 -8.66
CA TYR A 32 3.37 7.77 -7.91
C TYR A 32 3.37 6.53 -8.81
N ASP A 33 2.71 6.59 -9.97
CA ASP A 33 2.60 5.47 -10.91
C ASP A 33 3.99 4.98 -11.36
N GLU A 34 4.82 5.90 -11.88
CA GLU A 34 6.18 5.60 -12.36
C GLU A 34 7.06 4.99 -11.26
N LEU A 35 6.96 5.48 -10.02
CA LEU A 35 7.73 4.96 -8.89
C LEU A 35 7.22 3.58 -8.44
N LEU A 36 5.91 3.36 -8.42
CA LEU A 36 5.31 2.08 -8.02
C LEU A 36 5.66 0.97 -9.00
N GLU A 37 5.70 1.25 -10.30
CA GLU A 37 6.09 0.28 -11.34
C GLU A 37 7.54 -0.20 -11.21
N GLN A 38 8.43 0.64 -10.67
CA GLN A 38 9.85 0.32 -10.52
C GLN A 38 10.11 -0.61 -9.33
N ILE A 39 9.20 -0.69 -8.35
CA ILE A 39 9.41 -1.51 -7.15
C ILE A 39 9.34 -3.00 -7.47
N GLN A 40 10.46 -3.68 -7.25
CA GLN A 40 10.55 -5.13 -7.43
C GLN A 40 10.26 -5.89 -6.14
N PHE A 41 9.56 -7.02 -6.26
CA PHE A 41 9.36 -7.97 -5.17
C PHE A 41 10.63 -8.81 -4.89
N PRO A 42 10.81 -9.32 -3.66
CA PRO A 42 10.03 -9.01 -2.45
C PRO A 42 10.40 -7.63 -1.89
N ILE A 43 9.45 -6.98 -1.23
CA ILE A 43 9.73 -5.80 -0.41
C ILE A 43 9.96 -6.23 1.05
N SER A 44 10.72 -5.42 1.77
CA SER A 44 10.95 -5.59 3.21
C SER A 44 9.79 -5.04 4.05
N LEU A 45 9.75 -5.41 5.33
CA LEU A 45 8.78 -4.87 6.28
C LEU A 45 8.87 -3.35 6.39
N ASP A 46 10.08 -2.79 6.49
CA ASP A 46 10.30 -1.35 6.61
C ASP A 46 9.78 -0.59 5.38
N GLU A 47 9.92 -1.18 4.19
CA GLU A 47 9.38 -0.62 2.96
C GLU A 47 7.85 -0.68 2.94
N ALA A 48 7.26 -1.80 3.37
CA ALA A 48 5.81 -1.90 3.49
C ALA A 48 5.24 -0.92 4.52
N GLN A 49 5.95 -0.68 5.63
CA GLN A 49 5.59 0.33 6.62
C GLN A 49 5.59 1.72 6.01
N ALA A 50 6.61 2.07 5.21
CA ALA A 50 6.62 3.35 4.49
C ALA A 50 5.45 3.45 3.49
N LEU A 51 5.20 2.40 2.71
CA LEU A 51 4.12 2.37 1.73
C LEU A 51 2.72 2.47 2.36
N VAL A 52 2.51 1.89 3.55
CA VAL A 52 1.18 1.95 4.18
C VAL A 52 0.80 3.37 4.64
N GLN A 53 1.79 4.23 4.88
CA GLN A 53 1.58 5.61 5.31
C GLN A 53 1.18 6.54 4.16
N ILE A 54 1.48 6.17 2.92
CA ILE A 54 1.19 7.01 1.74
C ILE A 54 -0.21 6.77 1.15
N PHE A 55 -0.97 5.80 1.68
CA PHE A 55 -2.34 5.54 1.20
C PHE A 55 -3.20 6.82 1.30
N PRO A 56 -4.01 7.12 0.26
CA PRO A 56 -5.00 8.18 0.32
C PRO A 56 -6.03 7.87 1.41
N GLU A 57 -6.78 8.89 1.83
CA GLU A 57 -7.83 8.69 2.83
C GLU A 57 -9.00 7.89 2.29
N SER A 58 -9.35 8.10 1.02
CA SER A 58 -10.46 7.43 0.33
C SER A 58 -10.05 6.88 -1.04
N SER A 59 -10.55 7.47 -2.13
CA SER A 59 -10.46 6.95 -3.49
C SER A 59 -9.06 7.08 -4.11
N PHE A 60 -8.71 6.12 -4.96
CA PHE A 60 -7.45 6.08 -5.73
C PHE A 60 -7.69 6.37 -7.22
N TYR A 61 -6.65 6.88 -7.88
CA TYR A 61 -6.51 7.00 -9.33
C TYR A 61 -6.11 5.68 -10.01
N ASP A 62 -6.83 4.60 -9.75
CA ASP A 62 -6.49 3.24 -10.23
C ASP A 62 -5.16 2.63 -9.76
N LEU A 63 -4.37 3.34 -8.94
CA LEU A 63 -3.11 2.83 -8.35
C LEU A 63 -3.29 1.89 -7.15
N GLN A 64 -4.54 1.73 -6.68
CA GLN A 64 -4.93 0.92 -5.52
C GLN A 64 -4.33 -0.49 -5.56
N TRP A 65 -4.33 -1.14 -6.73
CA TRP A 65 -3.88 -2.53 -6.87
C TRP A 65 -2.38 -2.69 -6.70
N SER A 66 -1.59 -1.76 -7.24
CA SER A 66 -0.13 -1.78 -7.14
C SER A 66 0.29 -1.69 -5.68
N LEU A 67 -0.28 -0.72 -4.95
CA LEU A 67 0.05 -0.50 -3.55
C LEU A 67 -0.46 -1.61 -2.63
N LEU A 68 -1.69 -2.10 -2.85
CA LEU A 68 -2.23 -3.25 -2.12
C LEU A 68 -1.39 -4.51 -2.28
N LYS A 69 -0.95 -4.84 -3.51
CA LYS A 69 -0.12 -6.03 -3.78
C LYS A 69 1.24 -5.92 -3.11
N LEU A 70 1.85 -4.73 -3.13
CA LEU A 70 3.12 -4.46 -2.46
C LEU A 70 3.02 -4.74 -0.96
N VAL A 71 2.10 -4.06 -0.27
CA VAL A 71 1.90 -4.24 1.18
C VAL A 71 1.46 -5.66 1.53
N GLU A 72 0.52 -6.24 0.77
CA GLU A 72 0.06 -7.61 1.02
C GLU A 72 1.17 -8.63 0.87
N SER A 73 2.13 -8.45 -0.05
CA SER A 73 3.19 -9.43 -0.28
C SER A 73 3.99 -9.76 0.98
N VAL A 74 4.07 -8.84 1.95
CA VAL A 74 4.82 -9.07 3.17
C VAL A 74 4.18 -10.11 4.10
N ILE A 75 2.89 -10.43 3.90
CA ILE A 75 2.19 -11.48 4.66
C ILE A 75 2.89 -12.85 4.59
N ARG A 76 3.69 -13.08 3.54
CA ARG A 76 4.44 -14.33 3.32
C ARG A 76 5.81 -14.35 4.00
N ILE A 77 6.32 -13.20 4.44
CA ILE A 77 7.67 -13.07 5.00
C ILE A 77 7.67 -12.73 6.50
N VAL A 78 6.60 -12.14 7.03
CA VAL A 78 6.46 -11.84 8.46
C VAL A 78 5.39 -12.71 9.12
N ASP A 79 5.42 -12.79 10.45
CA ASP A 79 4.36 -13.44 11.21
C ASP A 79 3.04 -12.63 11.17
N GLY A 80 1.99 -13.29 11.63
CA GLY A 80 0.64 -12.75 11.58
C GLY A 80 0.43 -11.49 12.44
N ASP A 81 1.11 -11.38 13.59
CA ASP A 81 0.94 -10.25 14.51
C ASP A 81 1.69 -9.04 13.97
N THR A 82 2.90 -9.25 13.43
CA THR A 82 3.66 -8.20 12.75
C THR A 82 2.90 -7.65 11.54
N TYR A 83 2.29 -8.51 10.73
CA TYR A 83 1.46 -8.06 9.60
C TYR A 83 0.21 -7.28 10.05
N LEU A 84 -0.46 -7.73 11.12
CA LEU A 84 -1.61 -7.01 11.69
C LEU A 84 -1.21 -5.63 12.21
N HIS A 85 -0.06 -5.52 12.87
CA HIS A 85 0.47 -4.23 13.33
C HIS A 85 0.75 -3.28 12.14
N LEU A 86 1.35 -3.79 11.07
CA LEU A 86 1.60 -3.04 9.85
C LEU A 86 0.29 -2.46 9.27
N ILE A 87 -0.71 -3.29 9.01
CA ILE A 87 -1.95 -2.81 8.37
C ILE A 87 -2.74 -1.87 9.29
N ASN A 88 -2.69 -2.08 10.61
CA ASN A 88 -3.35 -1.20 11.58
C ASN A 88 -2.68 0.16 11.73
N SER A 89 -1.42 0.29 11.30
CA SER A 89 -0.75 1.59 11.20
C SER A 89 -1.18 2.42 9.99
N CYS A 90 -1.97 1.84 9.07
CA CYS A 90 -2.52 2.57 7.93
C CYS A 90 -3.45 3.69 8.43
N PRO A 91 -3.18 4.97 8.07
CA PRO A 91 -3.97 6.09 8.54
C PRO A 91 -5.39 6.08 7.98
N SER A 92 -5.60 5.52 6.78
CA SER A 92 -6.93 5.37 6.21
C SER A 92 -7.68 4.18 6.82
N GLN A 93 -8.88 4.47 7.34
CA GLN A 93 -9.77 3.43 7.86
C GLN A 93 -10.24 2.49 6.74
N GLU A 94 -10.60 3.03 5.58
CA GLU A 94 -11.06 2.25 4.43
C GLU A 94 -10.00 1.23 4.00
N TRP A 95 -8.75 1.67 3.84
CA TRP A 95 -7.66 0.80 3.42
C TRP A 95 -7.22 -0.19 4.48
N ARG A 96 -7.31 0.20 5.76
CA ARG A 96 -7.13 -0.72 6.87
C ARG A 96 -8.15 -1.85 6.82
N ASP A 97 -9.42 -1.56 6.54
CA ASP A 97 -10.48 -2.56 6.47
C ASP A 97 -10.29 -3.49 5.27
N VAL A 98 -9.90 -2.96 4.11
CA VAL A 98 -9.55 -3.74 2.91
C VAL A 98 -8.40 -4.70 3.20
N LEU A 99 -7.28 -4.20 3.75
CA LEU A 99 -6.10 -5.02 4.07
C LEU A 99 -6.43 -6.09 5.13
N ASN A 100 -7.24 -5.75 6.14
CA ASN A 100 -7.71 -6.69 7.14
C ASN A 100 -8.61 -7.79 6.55
N ALA A 101 -9.51 -7.44 5.63
CA ALA A 101 -10.37 -8.42 4.95
C ALA A 101 -9.53 -9.41 4.13
N ARG A 102 -8.52 -8.92 3.40
CA ARG A 102 -7.61 -9.75 2.60
C ARG A 102 -6.76 -10.67 3.49
N TYR A 103 -6.27 -10.18 4.62
CA TYR A 103 -5.58 -11.00 5.62
C TYR A 103 -6.46 -12.12 6.18
N LYS A 104 -7.72 -11.82 6.52
CA LYS A 104 -8.68 -12.83 7.00
C LYS A 104 -8.94 -13.91 5.96
N ASN A 105 -9.06 -13.53 4.68
CA ASN A 105 -9.22 -14.50 3.58
C ASN A 105 -7.98 -15.39 3.44
N TYR A 106 -6.78 -14.80 3.46
CA TYR A 106 -5.54 -15.55 3.46
C TYR A 106 -5.47 -16.58 4.60
N LYS A 107 -5.81 -16.17 5.83
CA LYS A 107 -5.84 -17.09 6.99
C LYS A 107 -6.79 -18.26 6.79
N LYS A 108 -8.02 -18.00 6.31
CA LYS A 108 -8.99 -19.05 6.00
C LYS A 108 -8.47 -20.04 4.95
N GLU A 109 -7.84 -19.54 3.90
CA GLU A 109 -7.24 -20.40 2.86
C GLU A 109 -6.12 -21.30 3.42
N GLN A 110 -5.30 -20.78 4.33
CA GLN A 110 -4.25 -21.56 5.01
C GLN A 110 -4.82 -22.64 5.95
N GLU A 111 -6.01 -22.42 6.51
CA GLU A 111 -6.70 -23.40 7.37
C GLU A 111 -7.39 -24.50 6.56
N VAL A 112 -7.97 -24.15 5.41
CA VAL A 112 -8.66 -25.11 4.52
C VAL A 112 -7.67 -25.98 3.74
N SER A 113 -6.44 -25.50 3.53
CA SER A 113 -5.39 -26.24 2.82
C SER A 113 -4.58 -27.20 3.72
N LYS A 114 -4.93 -27.32 4.99
CA LYS A 114 -4.34 -28.27 5.96
C LYS A 114 -5.21 -29.50 6.12
#